data_AF-A0A1V4XD44-F1
#
_entry.id   AF-A0A1V4XD44-F1
#
_cell.length_a   1.000
_cell.length_b   1.000
_cell.length_c   1.000
_cell.angle_alpha   90.00
_cell.angle_beta   90.00
_cell.angle_gamma   90.00
#
_symmetry.space_group_name_H-M   'P 1'
#
loop_
_entity.id
_entity.type
_entity.pdbx_description
1 polymer ?
#
loop_
_entity_poly.entity_id
_entity_poly.type
_entity_poly.pdbx_seq_one_letter_code
_entity_poly.pdbx_strand_id
1 'polypeptide(L)'
;MGDGERLLRDLLETYWRGLTMPLPFFPETARVYVANLLRGKTAEEALRAAGRTWASERGHAEGQDPYFRFCFGGADALGGEFRELAEAVLRPLLEKAEEVR
;
A
#
# COMPACT_ATOMS: atom_id res chain seq x y z
N MET A 1 -18.81 15.28 11.43
CA MET A 1 -18.30 13.89 11.35
C MET A 1 -17.08 13.77 12.22
N GLY A 2 -17.02 12.75 13.08
CA GLY A 2 -15.83 12.43 13.86
C GLY A 2 -14.70 11.87 12.98
N ASP A 3 -13.47 11.81 13.51
CA ASP A 3 -12.31 11.30 12.75
C ASP A 3 -12.49 9.84 12.33
N GLY A 4 -13.00 8.99 13.24
CA GLY A 4 -13.27 7.57 12.95
C GLY A 4 -14.34 7.35 11.88
N GLU A 5 -15.38 8.19 11.84
CA GLU A 5 -16.43 8.12 10.81
C GLU A 5 -15.85 8.44 9.42
N ARG A 6 -14.94 9.43 9.33
CA ARG A 6 -14.28 9.77 8.07
C ARG A 6 -13.38 8.63 7.59
N LEU A 7 -12.54 8.09 8.47
CA LEU A 7 -11.66 6.96 8.14
C LEU A 7 -12.45 5.72 7.68
N LEU A 8 -13.56 5.40 8.34
CA LEU A 8 -14.40 4.27 7.95
C LEU A 8 -15.04 4.49 6.59
N ARG A 9 -15.56 5.69 6.30
CA ARG A 9 -16.14 6.01 4.99
C ARG A 9 -15.08 5.85 3.89
N ASP A 10 -13.89 6.39 4.09
CA ASP A 10 -12.82 6.35 3.08
C ASP A 10 -12.41 4.88 2.78
N LEU A 11 -12.34 4.02 3.81
CA LEU A 11 -12.11 2.57 3.62
C LEU A 11 -13.25 1.88 2.85
N LEU A 12 -14.50 2.23 3.13
CA LEU A 12 -15.65 1.68 2.42
C LEU A 12 -15.67 2.11 0.94
N GLU A 13 -15.33 3.37 0.65
CA GLU A 13 -15.17 3.87 -0.72
C GLU A 13 -14.09 3.09 -1.48
N THR A 14 -12.94 2.82 -0.86
CA THR A 14 -11.90 1.95 -1.41
C THR A 14 -12.43 0.53 -1.65
N TYR A 15 -13.16 -0.05 -0.69
CA TYR A 15 -13.76 -1.38 -0.83
C TYR A 15 -14.70 -1.46 -2.03
N TRP A 16 -15.63 -0.52 -2.17
CA TRP A 16 -16.58 -0.51 -3.29
C TRP A 16 -15.89 -0.32 -4.64
N ARG A 17 -14.85 0.51 -4.73
CA ARG A 17 -14.02 0.61 -5.94
C ARG A 17 -13.38 -0.74 -6.27
N GLY A 18 -12.82 -1.43 -5.28
CA GLY A 18 -12.20 -2.75 -5.42
C GLY A 18 -13.14 -3.87 -5.88
N LEU A 19 -14.46 -3.71 -5.69
CA LEU A 19 -15.45 -4.62 -6.24
C LEU A 19 -15.75 -4.41 -7.73
N THR A 20 -15.35 -3.27 -8.30
CA THR A 20 -15.59 -2.92 -9.72
C THR A 20 -14.35 -3.05 -10.58
N MET A 21 -13.16 -2.88 -10.01
CA MET A 21 -11.88 -2.98 -10.70
C MET A 21 -10.77 -3.41 -9.74
N PRO A 22 -9.72 -4.10 -10.23
CA PRO A 22 -8.51 -4.33 -9.45
C PRO A 22 -7.88 -2.99 -9.04
N LEU A 23 -7.64 -2.81 -7.74
CA LEU A 23 -6.92 -1.65 -7.21
C LEU A 23 -5.45 -2.01 -6.98
N PRO A 24 -4.48 -1.14 -7.31
CA PRO A 24 -3.06 -1.41 -7.11
C PRO A 24 -2.67 -1.22 -5.63
N PHE A 25 -3.22 -2.07 -4.75
CA PHE A 25 -2.89 -2.11 -3.33
C PHE A 25 -2.29 -3.46 -2.97
N PHE A 26 -1.02 -3.42 -2.54
CA PHE A 26 -0.22 -4.61 -2.21
C PHE A 26 0.20 -4.50 -0.74
N PRO A 27 -0.48 -5.20 0.19
CA PRO A 27 -0.38 -4.94 1.63
C PRO A 27 1.04 -4.90 2.20
N GLU A 28 1.93 -5.81 1.79
CA GLU A 28 3.30 -5.87 2.32
C GLU A 28 4.14 -4.71 1.81
N THR A 29 4.09 -4.47 0.50
CA THR A 29 4.77 -3.37 -0.19
C THR A 29 4.27 -2.01 0.31
N ALA A 30 2.95 -1.85 0.45
CA ALA A 30 2.30 -0.64 0.96
C ALA A 30 2.71 -0.35 2.41
N ARG A 31 2.78 -1.39 3.26
CA ARG A 31 3.24 -1.25 4.65
C ARG A 31 4.69 -0.77 4.71
N VAL A 32 5.57 -1.31 3.86
CA VAL A 32 6.96 -0.83 3.76
C VAL A 32 7.00 0.62 3.31
N TYR A 33 6.23 1.00 2.29
CA TYR A 33 6.16 2.37 1.80
C TYR A 33 5.78 3.35 2.93
N VAL A 34 4.61 3.14 3.55
CA VAL A 34 4.09 4.05 4.59
C VAL A 34 4.96 4.05 5.84
N ALA A 35 5.47 2.90 6.29
CA ALA A 35 6.36 2.84 7.45
C ALA A 35 7.68 3.62 7.22
N ASN A 36 8.19 3.65 5.99
CA ASN A 36 9.37 4.46 5.67
C ASN A 36 9.05 5.97 5.62
N LEU A 37 7.88 6.36 5.11
CA LEU A 37 7.42 7.75 5.16
C LEU A 37 7.27 8.24 6.61
N LEU A 38 6.65 7.45 7.48
CA LEU A 38 6.48 7.77 8.90
C LEU A 38 7.79 7.86 9.67
N ARG A 39 8.87 7.24 9.16
CA ARG A 39 10.25 7.36 9.68
C ARG A 39 11.01 8.56 9.12
N GLY A 40 10.35 9.44 8.37
CA GLY A 40 10.93 10.67 7.83
C GLY A 40 11.72 10.50 6.53
N LYS A 41 11.59 9.36 5.83
CA LYS A 41 12.20 9.19 4.51
C LYS A 41 11.45 9.95 3.43
N THR A 42 12.16 10.34 2.37
CA THR A 42 11.55 10.91 1.16
C THR A 42 10.64 9.89 0.46
N ALA A 43 9.71 10.38 -0.36
CA ALA A 43 8.83 9.52 -1.14
C ALA A 43 9.62 8.57 -2.05
N GLU A 44 10.70 9.04 -2.66
CA GLU A 44 11.58 8.26 -3.52
C GLU A 44 12.32 7.16 -2.74
N GLU A 45 12.81 7.46 -1.54
CA GLU A 45 13.46 6.46 -0.68
C GLU A 45 12.49 5.39 -0.19
N ALA A 46 11.30 5.81 0.23
CA ALA A 46 10.23 4.91 0.64
C ALA A 46 9.79 4.01 -0.52
N LEU A 47 9.66 4.56 -1.73
CA LEU A 47 9.29 3.80 -2.92
C LEU A 47 10.39 2.83 -3.35
N ARG A 48 11.66 3.23 -3.27
CA ARG A 48 12.79 2.31 -3.50
C ARG A 48 12.79 1.14 -2.50
N ALA A 49 12.40 1.38 -1.26
CA ALA A 49 12.29 0.31 -0.26
C ALA A 49 11.11 -0.62 -0.56
N ALA A 50 9.94 -0.06 -0.86
CA ALA A 50 8.74 -0.82 -1.24
C ALA A 50 8.99 -1.66 -2.51
N GLY A 51 9.70 -1.11 -3.49
CA GLY A 51 10.05 -1.81 -4.73
C GLY A 51 10.84 -3.10 -4.52
N ARG A 52 11.64 -3.21 -3.44
CA ARG A 52 12.33 -4.46 -3.09
C ARG A 52 11.42 -5.52 -2.49
N THR A 53 10.30 -5.11 -1.88
CA THR A 53 9.24 -6.01 -1.39
C THR A 53 8.36 -6.48 -2.55
N TRP A 54 8.03 -5.57 -3.47
CA TRP A 54 7.27 -5.85 -4.67
C TRP A 54 8.00 -6.79 -5.62
N ALA A 55 9.28 -6.49 -5.91
CA ALA A 55 10.12 -7.26 -6.79
C ALA A 55 11.47 -7.52 -6.10
N SER A 56 11.72 -8.78 -5.78
CA SER A 56 12.99 -9.25 -5.23
C SER A 56 13.66 -10.21 -6.20
N GLU A 57 14.97 -10.05 -6.38
CA GLU A 57 15.83 -11.04 -7.05
C GLU A 57 16.12 -12.25 -6.15
N ARG A 58 15.78 -12.16 -4.86
CA ARG A 58 16.04 -13.18 -3.85
C ARG A 58 14.72 -13.63 -3.23
N GLY A 59 14.38 -14.90 -3.40
CA GLY A 59 13.20 -15.51 -2.80
C GLY A 59 11.88 -15.03 -3.41
N HIS A 60 10.79 -15.26 -2.68
CA HIS A 60 9.46 -14.84 -3.07
C HIS A 60 9.27 -13.34 -2.82
N ALA A 61 8.65 -12.64 -3.78
CA ALA A 61 8.28 -11.24 -3.67
C ALA A 61 6.77 -11.10 -3.88
N GLU A 62 6.15 -10.09 -3.25
CA GLU A 62 4.70 -9.91 -3.29
C GLU A 62 4.19 -9.77 -4.74
N GLY A 63 4.92 -9.06 -5.62
CA GLY A 63 4.58 -8.92 -7.03
C GLY A 63 4.71 -10.19 -7.88
N GLN A 64 5.18 -11.30 -7.30
CA GLN A 64 5.17 -12.62 -7.93
C GLN A 64 3.85 -13.37 -7.66
N ASP A 65 2.97 -12.87 -6.80
CA ASP A 65 1.63 -13.43 -6.61
C ASP A 65 0.89 -13.51 -7.97
N PRO A 66 0.29 -14.65 -8.33
CA PRO A 66 -0.36 -14.83 -9.63
C PRO A 66 -1.48 -13.81 -9.91
N TYR A 67 -2.24 -13.40 -8.90
CA TYR A 67 -3.34 -12.43 -9.04
C TYR A 67 -2.79 -11.02 -9.26
N PHE A 68 -1.75 -10.64 -8.51
CA PHE A 68 -1.10 -9.35 -8.71
C PHE A 68 -0.38 -9.27 -10.05
N ARG A 69 0.31 -10.33 -10.47
CA ARG A 69 0.94 -10.39 -11.80
C ARG A 69 -0.10 -10.32 -12.91
N PHE A 70 -1.25 -11.00 -12.77
CA PHE A 70 -2.32 -10.97 -13.78
C PHE A 70 -2.90 -9.57 -13.97
N CYS A 71 -3.16 -8.84 -12.88
CA CYS A 71 -3.77 -7.51 -12.94
C CYS A 71 -2.76 -6.38 -13.22
N PHE A 72 -1.53 -6.49 -12.71
CA PHE A 72 -0.58 -5.37 -12.64
C PHE A 72 0.82 -5.68 -13.20
N GLY A 73 1.04 -6.85 -13.79
CA GLY A 73 2.36 -7.26 -14.29
C GLY A 73 2.89 -6.45 -15.50
N GLY A 74 2.02 -5.76 -16.24
CA GLY A 74 2.39 -4.93 -17.40
C GLY A 74 2.27 -3.41 -17.18
N ALA A 75 1.85 -2.96 -16.00
CA ALA A 75 1.65 -1.56 -15.65
C ALA A 75 2.67 -1.09 -14.60
N ASP A 76 2.80 0.23 -14.41
CA ASP A 76 3.54 0.77 -13.26
C ASP A 76 2.74 0.53 -11.96
N ALA A 77 2.89 -0.68 -11.41
CA ALA A 77 2.16 -1.13 -10.24
C ALA A 77 2.38 -0.21 -9.02
N LEU A 78 3.56 0.41 -8.89
CA LEU A 78 3.91 1.29 -7.76
C LEU A 78 3.79 2.79 -8.13
N GLY A 79 2.91 3.09 -9.09
CA GLY A 79 2.59 4.45 -9.53
C GLY A 79 1.79 5.27 -8.52
N GLY A 80 1.19 6.38 -8.97
CA GLY A 80 0.47 7.32 -8.11
C GLY A 80 -0.69 6.70 -7.34
N GLU A 81 -1.53 5.91 -8.00
CA GLU A 81 -2.71 5.28 -7.37
C GLU A 81 -2.31 4.31 -6.24
N PHE A 82 -1.21 3.57 -6.40
CA PHE A 82 -0.65 2.74 -5.33
C PHE A 82 -0.28 3.57 -4.10
N ARG A 83 0.40 4.71 -4.31
CA ARG A 83 0.85 5.58 -3.20
C ARG A 83 -0.34 6.16 -2.44
N GLU A 84 -1.33 6.66 -3.18
CA GLU A 84 -2.57 7.18 -2.61
C GLU A 84 -3.32 6.12 -1.80
N LEU A 85 -3.51 4.92 -2.36
CA LEU A 85 -4.17 3.81 -1.66
C LEU A 85 -3.37 3.35 -0.43
N ALA A 86 -2.05 3.25 -0.55
CA ALA A 86 -1.17 2.85 0.55
C ALA A 86 -1.31 3.80 1.73
N GLU A 87 -1.23 5.12 1.48
CA GLU A 87 -1.36 6.12 2.52
C GLU A 87 -2.78 6.18 3.09
N ALA A 88 -3.81 6.18 2.24
CA ALA A 88 -5.20 6.24 2.69
C ALA A 88 -5.57 5.07 3.62
N VAL A 89 -5.12 3.85 3.29
CA VAL A 89 -5.44 2.64 4.06
C VAL A 89 -4.55 2.48 5.29
N LEU A 90 -3.22 2.64 5.14
CA LEU A 90 -2.27 2.23 6.18
C LEU A 90 -1.75 3.38 7.04
N ARG A 91 -1.70 4.62 6.56
CA ARG A 91 -1.17 5.74 7.36
C ARG A 91 -1.98 5.95 8.65
N PRO A 92 -3.33 6.01 8.63
CA PRO A 92 -4.11 6.17 9.85
C PRO A 92 -3.91 5.03 10.86
N LEU A 93 -3.72 3.80 10.36
CA LEU A 93 -3.48 2.63 11.19
C LEU A 93 -2.08 2.67 11.83
N LEU A 94 -1.04 2.97 11.06
CA LEU A 94 0.34 2.94 11.52
C LEU A 94 0.71 4.14 12.40
N GLU A 95 0.07 5.30 12.23
CA GLU A 95 0.25 6.46 13.11
C GLU A 95 -0.36 6.26 14.51
N LYS A 96 -1.35 5.35 14.63
CA LYS A 96 -2.03 5.03 15.89
C LYS A 96 -1.64 3.68 16.47
N ALA A 97 -0.94 2.85 15.70
CA ALA A 97 -0.49 1.55 16.16
C ALA A 97 0.57 1.71 17.26
N GLU A 98 0.29 1.14 18.43
CA GLU A 98 1.33 0.84 19.40
C GLU A 98 1.98 -0.50 19.02
N GLU A 99 3.30 -0.51 18.92
CA GLU A 99 4.04 -1.75 18.68
C GLU A 99 4.03 -2.57 19.96
N VAL A 100 3.16 -3.59 20.02
CA VAL A 100 3.14 -4.54 21.13
C VAL A 100 4.43 -5.36 21.06
N ARG A 101 5.33 -5.12 22.02
CA ARG A 101 6.60 -5.85 22.19
C ARG A 101 6.42 -7.16 22.94
#